data_AF-A0A422QGS3-F1
#
_entry.id   AF-A0A422QGS3-F1
#
_cell.length_a   1.000
_cell.length_b   1.000
_cell.length_c   1.000
_cell.angle_alpha   90.00
_cell.angle_beta   90.00
_cell.angle_gamma   90.00
#
_symmetry.space_group_name_H-M   'P 1'
#
loop_
_entity.id
_entity.type
_entity.pdbx_description
1 polymer ?
#
loop_
_entity_poly.entity_id
_entity_poly.type
_entity_poly.pdbx_seq_one_letter_code
_entity_poly.pdbx_strand_id
1 'polypeptide(L)'
;MRTTIARRPGMGWRSTMGVVAAVCVAAAAMAAPVAPDGASYVWDSVAIGGGGFVTAIVPSRSEPGVAYARTDVGGAYLWRAKEGRWTPLLDWVGEDQTGFLGIDAMAIDPDNAANVWLLAGIAYLNGGRTAILRSNDYGKTFDVVDVSSQFKTHGNGFGRQGGERLAVDPGASKRLYLGSRRDGLFESADGGSSWQRNPALAVTTTPNDVGLNIVLPDPASVKNGRAQRLF
;
A
#
# COMPACT_ATOMS: atom_id res chain seq x y z
N MET A 1 11.74 -1.54 -10.84
CA MET A 1 11.93 -2.65 -11.80
C MET A 1 12.47 -3.85 -11.02
N ARG A 2 11.63 -4.84 -10.70
CA ARG A 2 12.11 -6.12 -10.13
C ARG A 2 12.09 -7.15 -11.26
N THR A 3 13.17 -7.90 -11.39
CA THR A 3 13.21 -9.11 -12.22
C THR A 3 12.64 -10.24 -11.36
N THR A 4 11.36 -10.54 -11.52
CA THR A 4 10.71 -11.65 -10.82
C THR A 4 11.05 -12.96 -11.53
N ILE A 5 11.48 -13.99 -10.79
CA ILE A 5 11.82 -15.30 -11.38
C ILE A 5 10.79 -16.32 -10.91
N ALA A 6 10.13 -16.96 -11.88
CA ALA A 6 9.34 -18.15 -11.67
C ALA A 6 10.26 -19.37 -11.62
N ARG A 7 10.20 -20.17 -10.54
CA ARG A 7 10.91 -21.48 -10.47
C ARG A 7 9.90 -22.62 -10.56
N ARG A 8 10.17 -23.61 -11.44
CA ARG A 8 9.46 -24.90 -11.49
C ARG A 8 10.15 -25.92 -10.57
N PRO A 9 9.45 -26.72 -9.76
CA PRO A 9 10.07 -27.78 -8.99
C PRO A 9 10.38 -29.01 -9.88
N GLY A 10 11.63 -29.49 -9.84
CA GLY A 10 12.06 -30.85 -10.22
C GLY A 10 11.69 -31.36 -11.62
N MET A 11 12.57 -31.15 -12.61
CA MET A 11 12.47 -31.80 -13.92
C MET A 11 13.65 -32.76 -14.14
N GLY A 12 13.44 -34.04 -13.84
CA GLY A 12 14.39 -35.10 -14.18
C GLY A 12 14.26 -35.48 -15.66
N TRP A 13 15.37 -35.44 -16.40
CA TRP A 13 15.43 -35.82 -17.80
C TRP A 13 15.20 -37.33 -17.95
N ARG A 14 14.20 -37.75 -18.72
CA ARG A 14 14.10 -39.11 -19.26
C ARG A 14 14.09 -39.05 -20.78
N SER A 15 15.13 -39.60 -21.38
CA SER A 15 15.32 -39.74 -22.81
C SER A 15 14.66 -41.04 -23.27
N THR A 16 13.76 -40.97 -24.25
CA THR A 16 13.34 -42.15 -25.03
C THR A 16 13.34 -41.77 -26.51
N MET A 17 14.22 -42.40 -27.28
CA MET A 17 14.21 -42.41 -28.74
C MET A 17 13.18 -43.45 -29.21
N GLY A 18 12.32 -43.05 -30.15
CA GLY A 18 11.45 -43.94 -30.90
C GLY A 18 11.41 -43.50 -32.36
N VAL A 19 11.78 -44.39 -33.27
CA VAL A 19 11.67 -44.23 -34.72
C VAL A 19 10.26 -44.63 -35.13
N VAL A 20 9.56 -43.82 -35.92
CA VAL A 20 8.30 -44.21 -36.57
C VAL A 20 8.31 -43.77 -38.04
N ALA A 21 8.05 -44.74 -38.91
CA ALA A 21 7.95 -44.60 -40.35
C ALA A 21 6.66 -43.86 -40.77
N ALA A 22 6.76 -43.03 -41.81
CA ALA A 22 5.68 -42.18 -42.29
C ALA A 22 4.69 -42.94 -43.20
N VAL A 23 3.41 -42.87 -42.86
CA VAL A 23 2.28 -43.11 -43.79
C VAL A 23 1.41 -41.85 -43.75
N CYS A 24 1.33 -41.14 -44.87
CA CYS A 24 0.56 -39.91 -45.00
C CYS A 24 -0.93 -40.23 -45.22
N VAL A 25 -1.74 -40.11 -44.16
CA VAL A 25 -3.19 -39.93 -44.27
C VAL A 25 -3.51 -38.52 -43.80
N ALA A 26 -4.09 -37.69 -44.67
CA ALA A 26 -4.51 -36.34 -44.34
C ALA A 26 -5.75 -36.38 -43.42
N ALA A 27 -5.50 -36.44 -42.11
CA ALA A 27 -6.51 -36.19 -41.10
C ALA A 27 -6.52 -34.68 -40.79
N ALA A 28 -7.66 -34.03 -40.96
CA ALA A 28 -7.88 -32.68 -40.46
C ALA A 28 -7.83 -32.72 -38.92
N ALA A 29 -6.67 -32.36 -38.35
CA ALA A 29 -6.51 -32.25 -36.91
C ALA A 29 -7.31 -31.04 -36.42
N MET A 30 -8.47 -31.28 -35.82
CA MET A 30 -9.11 -30.30 -34.96
C MET A 30 -8.15 -30.05 -33.79
N ALA A 31 -7.56 -28.86 -33.73
CA ALA A 31 -6.69 -28.46 -32.63
C ALA A 31 -7.51 -28.53 -31.33
N ALA A 32 -7.23 -29.53 -30.49
CA ALA A 32 -7.77 -29.56 -29.15
C ALA A 32 -7.32 -28.27 -28.43
N PRO A 33 -8.21 -27.59 -27.68
CA PRO A 33 -7.79 -26.44 -26.89
C PRO A 33 -6.67 -26.89 -25.97
N VAL A 34 -5.51 -26.23 -26.07
CA VAL A 34 -4.39 -26.44 -25.15
C VAL A 34 -4.90 -26.02 -23.78
N ALA A 35 -5.19 -26.99 -22.91
CA ALA A 35 -5.49 -26.70 -21.52
C ALA A 35 -4.31 -25.89 -20.96
N PRO A 36 -4.55 -24.77 -20.25
CA PRO A 36 -3.46 -24.04 -19.65
C PRO A 36 -2.69 -25.01 -18.75
N ASP A 37 -1.38 -25.16 -19.02
CA ASP A 37 -0.48 -25.96 -18.19
C ASP A 37 -0.70 -25.51 -16.73
N GLY A 38 -1.27 -26.40 -15.91
CA GLY A 38 -1.58 -26.16 -14.49
C GLY A 38 -0.33 -26.07 -13.60
N ALA A 39 0.77 -25.53 -14.14
CA ALA A 39 2.03 -25.39 -13.44
C ALA A 39 1.88 -24.37 -12.31
N SER A 40 2.03 -24.84 -11.07
CA SER A 40 2.11 -23.97 -9.90
C SER A 40 3.42 -23.18 -9.92
N TYR A 41 3.32 -21.85 -9.77
CA TYR A 41 4.47 -20.98 -9.61
C TYR A 41 4.56 -20.44 -8.19
N VAL A 42 5.79 -20.29 -7.70
CA VAL A 42 6.11 -19.54 -6.49
C VAL A 42 6.90 -18.31 -6.90
N TRP A 43 6.42 -17.15 -6.47
CA TRP A 43 7.07 -15.86 -6.71
C TRP A 43 7.87 -15.47 -5.47
N ASP A 44 9.10 -15.00 -5.68
CA ASP A 44 9.96 -14.49 -4.62
C ASP A 44 10.95 -13.44 -5.18
N SER A 45 11.61 -12.71 -4.28
CA SER A 45 12.59 -11.68 -4.60
C SER A 45 14.01 -12.21 -4.68
N VAL A 46 14.80 -11.66 -5.61
CA VAL A 46 16.27 -11.80 -5.53
C VAL A 46 16.77 -10.99 -4.34
N ALA A 47 17.57 -11.62 -3.48
CA ALA A 47 18.06 -11.00 -2.25
C ALA A 47 19.07 -9.88 -2.55
N ILE A 48 18.68 -8.64 -2.22
CA ILE A 48 19.54 -7.46 -2.20
C ILE A 48 19.57 -6.85 -0.79
N GLY A 49 18.39 -6.77 -0.13
CA GLY A 49 18.24 -6.19 1.20
C GLY A 49 17.94 -4.69 1.16
N GLY A 50 16.70 -4.33 0.82
CA GLY A 50 16.34 -2.92 0.66
C GLY A 50 16.99 -2.29 -0.58
N GLY A 51 17.64 -1.14 -0.42
CA GLY A 51 18.30 -0.38 -1.50
C GLY A 51 17.53 0.84 -2.01
N GLY A 52 16.34 1.10 -1.46
CA GLY A 52 15.54 2.31 -1.70
C GLY A 52 15.32 3.13 -0.43
N PHE A 53 14.57 4.23 -0.53
CA PHE A 53 14.31 5.10 0.60
C PHE A 53 13.07 4.66 1.40
N VAL A 54 13.30 4.14 2.60
CA VAL A 54 12.26 3.98 3.62
C VAL A 54 11.98 5.34 4.24
N THR A 55 10.79 5.87 4.04
CA THR A 55 10.44 7.24 4.42
C THR A 55 9.93 7.34 5.85
N ALA A 56 9.37 6.26 6.41
CA ALA A 56 9.09 6.15 7.85
C ALA A 56 8.96 4.69 8.29
N ILE A 57 9.20 4.47 9.58
CA ILE A 57 8.83 3.26 10.32
C ILE A 57 7.90 3.69 11.46
N VAL A 58 6.72 3.08 11.55
CA VAL A 58 5.68 3.39 12.53
C VAL A 58 5.42 2.14 13.39
N PRO A 59 5.92 2.10 14.63
CA PRO A 59 5.59 1.04 15.57
C PRO A 59 4.11 1.06 15.98
N SER A 60 3.51 -0.11 16.16
CA SER A 60 2.17 -0.21 16.74
C SER A 60 2.21 0.13 18.24
N ARG A 61 1.18 0.83 18.72
CA ARG A 61 0.96 1.08 20.15
C ARG A 61 0.16 -0.03 20.84
N SER A 62 -0.68 -0.73 20.10
CA SER A 62 -1.56 -1.79 20.60
C SER A 62 -0.90 -3.18 20.61
N GLU A 63 0.13 -3.40 19.79
CA GLU A 63 0.77 -4.72 19.67
C GLU A 63 2.31 -4.62 19.66
N PRO A 64 2.98 -4.94 20.80
CA PRO A 64 4.43 -4.96 20.86
C PRO A 64 5.05 -5.91 19.83
N GLY A 65 6.11 -5.45 19.16
CA GLY A 65 6.80 -6.23 18.12
C GLY A 65 6.13 -6.19 16.75
N VAL A 66 5.05 -5.42 16.59
CA VAL A 66 4.49 -5.03 15.29
C VAL A 66 4.91 -3.61 14.95
N ALA A 67 5.41 -3.43 13.73
CA ALA A 67 5.64 -2.12 13.15
C ALA A 67 5.29 -2.17 11.66
N TYR A 68 5.08 -1.00 11.08
CA TYR A 68 4.94 -0.88 9.65
C TYR A 68 5.97 0.10 9.09
N ALA A 69 6.27 -0.01 7.81
CA ALA A 69 7.13 0.92 7.11
C ALA A 69 6.45 1.40 5.83
N ARG A 70 6.66 2.67 5.48
CA ARG A 70 6.31 3.22 4.16
C ARG A 70 7.56 3.60 3.39
N THR A 71 7.46 3.54 2.08
CA THR A 71 8.54 3.89 1.15
C THR A 71 8.03 4.85 0.09
N ASP A 72 8.95 5.56 -0.57
CA ASP A 72 8.59 6.56 -1.56
C ASP A 72 8.12 5.99 -2.91
N VAL A 73 8.61 4.81 -3.30
CA VAL A 73 8.27 4.15 -4.57
C VAL A 73 8.04 2.63 -4.48
N GLY A 74 8.16 2.03 -3.31
CA GLY A 74 8.23 0.57 -3.11
C GLY A 74 7.12 -0.02 -2.23
N GLY A 75 6.04 0.73 -2.01
CA GLY A 75 4.90 0.35 -1.20
C GLY A 75 5.11 0.45 0.31
N ALA A 76 4.34 -0.35 1.04
CA ALA A 76 4.40 -0.46 2.50
C ALA A 76 4.73 -1.90 2.93
N TYR A 77 5.27 -2.04 4.15
CA TYR A 77 5.74 -3.30 4.71
C TYR A 77 5.27 -3.46 6.16
N LEU A 78 4.97 -4.69 6.55
CA LEU A 78 4.68 -5.09 7.94
C LEU A 78 5.90 -5.80 8.53
N TRP A 79 6.33 -5.40 9.72
CA TRP A 79 7.29 -6.11 10.55
C TRP A 79 6.56 -6.90 11.63
N ARG A 80 6.96 -8.15 11.81
CA ARG A 80 6.64 -8.94 13.00
C ARG A 80 7.91 -9.47 13.61
N ALA A 81 8.16 -9.11 14.87
CA ALA A 81 9.36 -9.52 15.60
C ALA A 81 9.53 -11.06 15.65
N LYS A 82 8.42 -11.80 15.73
CA LYS A 82 8.42 -13.27 15.71
C LYS A 82 8.91 -13.87 14.38
N GLU A 83 8.68 -13.16 13.27
CA GLU A 83 9.06 -13.61 11.92
C GLU A 83 10.43 -13.11 11.50
N GLY A 84 10.94 -12.07 12.18
CA GLY A 84 12.25 -11.49 11.92
C GLY A 84 12.41 -10.90 10.51
N ARG A 85 11.30 -10.55 9.85
CA ARG A 85 11.29 -10.05 8.46
C ARG A 85 10.21 -9.02 8.21
N TRP A 86 10.42 -8.23 7.16
CA TRP A 86 9.43 -7.34 6.57
C TRP A 86 8.62 -8.06 5.49
N THR A 87 7.30 -8.00 5.60
CA THR A 87 6.35 -8.57 4.64
C THR A 87 5.78 -7.45 3.77
N PRO A 88 5.91 -7.49 2.43
CA PRO A 88 5.33 -6.48 1.56
C PRO A 88 3.80 -6.55 1.59
N LEU A 89 3.15 -5.39 1.56
CA LEU A 89 1.68 -5.29 1.67
C LEU A 89 0.99 -4.99 0.33
N LEU A 90 1.74 -4.57 -0.69
CA LEU A 90 1.21 -3.99 -1.92
C LEU A 90 1.68 -4.72 -3.19
N ASP A 91 2.12 -5.97 -3.08
CA ASP A 91 2.53 -6.79 -4.24
C ASP A 91 1.36 -7.12 -5.20
N TRP A 92 0.13 -6.83 -4.79
CA TRP A 92 -1.07 -6.95 -5.62
C TRP A 92 -1.26 -5.77 -6.60
N VAL A 93 -0.51 -4.67 -6.44
CA VAL A 93 -0.65 -3.46 -7.26
C VAL A 93 -0.22 -3.74 -8.70
N GLY A 94 -1.17 -3.61 -9.63
CA GLY A 94 -0.96 -3.77 -11.08
C GLY A 94 -0.43 -2.51 -11.78
N GLU A 95 -0.08 -2.64 -13.05
CA GLU A 95 0.50 -1.57 -13.87
C GLU A 95 -0.42 -0.34 -14.00
N ASP A 96 -1.72 -0.58 -14.09
CA ASP A 96 -2.79 0.44 -14.17
C ASP A 96 -2.96 1.28 -12.89
N GLN A 97 -2.28 0.88 -11.81
CA GLN A 97 -2.32 1.54 -10.49
C GLN A 97 -0.95 1.61 -9.82
N THR A 98 0.15 1.53 -10.58
CA THR A 98 1.54 1.61 -10.11
C THR A 98 1.80 2.78 -9.14
N GLY A 99 1.13 3.91 -9.32
CA GLY A 99 1.21 5.07 -8.43
C GLY A 99 0.89 4.76 -6.97
N PHE A 100 0.11 3.72 -6.67
CA PHE A 100 -0.18 3.29 -5.30
C PHE A 100 1.05 2.71 -4.57
N LEU A 101 2.15 2.43 -5.27
CA LEU A 101 3.41 2.07 -4.61
C LEU A 101 4.10 3.24 -3.92
N GLY A 102 3.70 4.49 -4.18
CA GLY A 102 4.20 5.63 -3.40
C GLY A 102 3.31 5.90 -2.19
N ILE A 103 3.85 5.69 -0.99
CA ILE A 103 3.09 5.85 0.26
C ILE A 103 3.53 7.14 0.94
N ASP A 104 2.69 8.16 0.88
CA ASP A 104 2.98 9.49 1.43
C ASP A 104 2.75 9.55 2.94
N ALA A 105 1.78 8.78 3.45
CA ALA A 105 1.59 8.58 4.88
C ALA A 105 0.86 7.29 5.21
N MET A 106 0.94 6.92 6.48
CA MET A 106 0.16 5.85 7.07
C MET A 106 -0.34 6.19 8.47
N ALA A 107 -1.43 5.54 8.86
CA ALA A 107 -1.89 5.51 10.24
C ALA A 107 -2.17 4.08 10.68
N ILE A 108 -1.92 3.82 11.96
CA ILE A 108 -2.23 2.56 12.64
C ILE A 108 -3.20 2.92 13.76
N ASP A 109 -4.27 2.13 13.90
CA ASP A 109 -5.21 2.31 15.00
C ASP A 109 -4.49 2.08 16.34
N PRO A 110 -4.52 3.06 17.26
CA PRO A 110 -3.83 2.94 18.54
C PRO A 110 -4.34 1.78 19.39
N ASP A 111 -5.57 1.30 19.14
CA ASP A 111 -6.21 0.23 19.90
C ASP A 111 -6.20 -1.13 19.18
N ASN A 112 -5.92 -1.15 17.87
CA ASN A 112 -5.90 -2.39 17.09
C ASN A 112 -4.91 -2.38 15.92
N ALA A 113 -3.76 -3.03 16.09
CA ALA A 113 -2.68 -3.06 15.10
C ALA A 113 -3.08 -3.67 13.74
N ALA A 114 -4.21 -4.40 13.67
CA ALA A 114 -4.73 -4.94 12.42
C ALA A 114 -5.33 -3.86 11.51
N ASN A 115 -5.79 -2.76 12.10
CA ASN A 115 -6.37 -1.62 11.39
C ASN A 115 -5.26 -0.66 10.94
N VAL A 116 -5.06 -0.55 9.62
CA VAL A 116 -4.03 0.30 9.02
C VAL A 116 -4.58 1.02 7.78
N TRP A 117 -4.17 2.27 7.63
CA TRP A 117 -4.53 3.13 6.50
C TRP A 117 -3.29 3.65 5.81
N LEU A 118 -3.29 3.64 4.49
CA LEU A 118 -2.21 4.17 3.66
C LEU A 118 -2.76 5.27 2.76
N LEU A 119 -2.10 6.42 2.73
CA LEU A 119 -2.29 7.44 1.70
C LEU A 119 -1.34 7.13 0.54
N ALA A 120 -1.90 6.63 -0.57
CA ALA A 120 -1.16 6.08 -1.69
C ALA A 120 -1.33 6.92 -2.95
N GLY A 121 -0.23 7.20 -3.65
CA GLY A 121 -0.23 7.90 -4.93
C GLY A 121 1.12 8.52 -5.32
N ILE A 122 1.37 8.60 -6.62
CA ILE A 122 2.52 9.27 -7.21
C ILE A 122 2.01 10.18 -8.33
N ALA A 123 2.33 11.47 -8.26
CA ALA A 123 1.74 12.48 -9.13
C ALA A 123 1.96 12.23 -10.64
N TYR A 124 3.11 11.66 -11.00
CA TYR A 124 3.48 11.38 -12.40
C TYR A 124 3.12 9.96 -12.88
N LEU A 125 2.40 9.16 -12.09
CA LEU A 125 1.94 7.83 -12.47
C LEU A 125 0.41 7.75 -12.47
N ASN A 126 -0.16 7.00 -13.40
CA ASN A 126 -1.61 6.71 -13.48
C ASN A 126 -2.49 7.97 -13.34
N GLY A 127 -2.11 9.08 -13.99
CA GLY A 127 -2.83 10.36 -13.89
C GLY A 127 -2.82 11.01 -12.50
N GLY A 128 -1.82 10.68 -11.67
CA GLY A 128 -1.75 11.10 -10.28
C GLY A 128 -2.87 10.51 -9.43
N ARG A 129 -3.40 9.33 -9.77
CA ARG A 129 -4.46 8.67 -9.00
C ARG A 129 -4.04 8.55 -7.53
N THR A 130 -4.94 8.94 -6.63
CA THR A 130 -4.70 8.97 -5.18
C THR A 130 -5.79 8.16 -4.48
N ALA A 131 -5.39 7.32 -3.54
CA ALA A 131 -6.30 6.50 -2.76
C ALA A 131 -5.95 6.47 -1.28
N ILE A 132 -6.98 6.23 -0.46
CA ILE A 132 -6.82 5.70 0.89
C ILE A 132 -6.99 4.19 0.80
N LEU A 133 -5.93 3.44 1.12
CA LEU A 133 -5.98 1.98 1.23
C LEU A 133 -6.26 1.64 2.68
N ARG A 134 -7.30 0.85 2.94
CA ARG A 134 -7.79 0.56 4.29
C ARG A 134 -7.76 -0.93 4.54
N SER A 135 -7.13 -1.35 5.63
CA SER A 135 -7.08 -2.76 6.01
C SER A 135 -7.50 -2.92 7.47
N ASN A 136 -8.10 -4.06 7.78
CA ASN A 136 -8.42 -4.51 9.14
C ASN A 136 -7.79 -5.89 9.47
N ASP A 137 -6.83 -6.33 8.65
CA ASP A 137 -6.20 -7.65 8.70
C ASP A 137 -4.67 -7.59 8.59
N TYR A 138 -4.08 -6.49 9.08
CA TYR A 138 -2.65 -6.19 9.04
C TYR A 138 -2.09 -5.97 7.63
N GLY A 139 -2.91 -5.48 6.71
CA GLY A 139 -2.53 -5.21 5.32
C GLY A 139 -2.46 -6.45 4.44
N LYS A 140 -3.12 -7.55 4.82
CA LYS A 140 -3.24 -8.72 3.93
C LYS A 140 -4.22 -8.42 2.80
N THR A 141 -5.30 -7.70 3.10
CA THR A 141 -6.26 -7.20 2.12
C THR A 141 -6.51 -5.70 2.35
N PHE A 142 -6.92 -5.01 1.28
CA PHE A 142 -7.21 -3.58 1.32
C PHE A 142 -8.51 -3.25 0.58
N ASP A 143 -9.36 -2.46 1.23
CA ASP A 143 -10.40 -1.68 0.56
C ASP A 143 -9.76 -0.41 -0.02
N VAL A 144 -9.96 -0.16 -1.32
CA VAL A 144 -9.39 0.98 -2.03
C VAL A 144 -10.44 2.09 -2.15
N VAL A 145 -10.20 3.23 -1.50
CA VAL A 145 -11.07 4.42 -1.60
C VAL A 145 -10.38 5.46 -2.47
N ASP A 146 -10.89 5.67 -3.69
CA ASP A 146 -10.38 6.70 -4.59
C ASP A 146 -10.80 8.09 -4.10
N VAL A 147 -9.81 8.93 -3.82
CA VAL A 147 -10.00 10.31 -3.32
C VAL A 147 -9.48 11.34 -4.31
N SER A 148 -9.18 10.94 -5.54
CA SER A 148 -8.57 11.76 -6.58
C SER A 148 -9.30 13.06 -6.89
N SER A 149 -10.62 13.10 -6.71
CA SER A 149 -11.45 14.29 -6.93
C SER A 149 -11.46 15.26 -5.75
N GLN A 150 -11.01 14.83 -4.57
CA GLN A 150 -11.01 15.61 -3.33
C GLN A 150 -9.63 16.19 -3.03
N PHE A 151 -8.58 15.38 -3.17
CA PHE A 151 -7.20 15.78 -2.95
C PHE A 151 -6.23 14.82 -3.63
N LYS A 152 -5.00 15.29 -3.82
CA LYS A 152 -3.90 14.52 -4.43
C LYS A 152 -2.73 14.33 -3.47
N THR A 153 -2.00 13.24 -3.65
CA THR A 153 -0.78 12.93 -2.89
C THR A 153 0.42 12.64 -3.78
N HIS A 154 1.61 12.56 -3.19
CA HIS A 154 2.83 12.19 -3.89
C HIS A 154 3.85 11.54 -2.95
N GLY A 155 3.87 10.20 -2.88
CA GLY A 155 4.79 9.44 -2.03
C GLY A 155 6.28 9.69 -2.32
N ASN A 156 6.62 9.98 -3.59
CA ASN A 156 7.97 10.39 -4.00
C ASN A 156 8.15 11.92 -4.14
N GLY A 157 7.24 12.69 -3.55
CA GLY A 157 7.29 14.16 -3.59
C GLY A 157 8.34 14.75 -2.67
N PHE A 158 8.59 16.05 -2.80
CA PHE A 158 9.38 16.78 -1.82
C PHE A 158 8.69 16.75 -0.44
N GLY A 159 9.48 16.70 0.64
CA GLY A 159 8.98 16.61 2.01
C GLY A 159 8.52 15.22 2.48
N ARG A 160 8.69 14.17 1.65
CA ARG A 160 8.29 12.78 1.95
C ARG A 160 8.97 12.15 3.17
N GLN A 161 10.07 12.74 3.63
CA GLN A 161 10.75 12.37 4.89
C GLN A 161 10.01 12.87 6.14
N GLY A 162 9.08 13.81 5.99
CA GLY A 162 8.18 14.24 7.06
C GLY A 162 6.96 13.31 7.14
N GLY A 163 6.15 13.50 8.18
CA GLY A 163 5.00 12.65 8.46
C GLY A 163 4.78 12.42 9.95
N GLU A 164 3.67 11.77 10.33
CA GLU A 164 2.61 11.27 9.46
C GLU A 164 1.51 12.33 9.24
N ARG A 165 1.10 12.55 7.98
CA ARG A 165 -0.02 13.46 7.63
C ARG A 165 -1.39 12.79 7.72
N LEU A 166 -1.45 11.49 8.00
CA LEU A 166 -2.66 10.71 8.21
C LEU A 166 -2.64 10.22 9.67
N ALA A 167 -3.72 10.46 10.41
CA ALA A 167 -3.80 10.09 11.82
C ALA A 167 -5.18 9.55 12.20
N VAL A 168 -5.21 8.58 13.10
CA VAL A 168 -6.43 8.09 13.75
C VAL A 168 -6.68 8.92 15.01
N ASP A 169 -7.93 9.30 15.25
CA ASP A 169 -8.33 9.97 16.49
C ASP A 169 -8.22 9.00 17.67
N PRO A 170 -7.50 9.34 18.75
CA PRO A 170 -7.35 8.47 19.92
C PRO A 170 -8.66 8.27 20.70
N GLY A 171 -9.70 9.07 20.43
CA GLY A 171 -11.03 8.90 21.02
C GLY A 171 -11.96 7.97 20.24
N ALA A 172 -11.65 7.65 18.98
CA ALA A 172 -12.45 6.75 18.15
C ALA A 172 -11.69 6.25 16.90
N SER A 173 -11.46 4.94 16.81
CA SER A 173 -10.74 4.29 15.70
C SER A 173 -11.31 4.54 14.30
N LYS A 174 -12.59 4.95 14.19
CA LYS A 174 -13.23 5.29 12.91
C LYS A 174 -13.06 6.75 12.50
N ARG A 175 -12.49 7.59 13.35
CA ARG A 175 -12.24 8.99 13.01
C ARG A 175 -10.80 9.16 12.58
N LEU A 176 -10.61 9.72 11.39
CA LEU A 176 -9.28 10.01 10.85
C LEU A 176 -9.17 11.47 10.46
N TYR A 177 -7.93 11.96 10.48
CA TYR A 177 -7.56 13.27 9.98
C TYR A 177 -6.47 13.12 8.92
N LEU A 178 -6.53 13.94 7.89
CA LEU A 178 -5.56 13.94 6.79
C LEU A 178 -5.14 15.37 6.45
N GLY A 179 -3.86 15.65 6.58
CA GLY A 179 -3.23 16.84 6.03
C GLY A 179 -2.90 16.62 4.57
N SER A 180 -3.55 17.34 3.65
CA SER A 180 -3.25 17.20 2.22
C SER A 180 -2.07 18.08 1.79
N ARG A 181 -1.53 17.79 0.60
CA ARG A 181 -0.47 18.62 0.00
C ARG A 181 -1.00 19.98 -0.48
N ARG A 182 -2.23 20.04 -1.02
CA ARG A 182 -2.76 21.25 -1.69
C ARG A 182 -4.21 21.65 -1.36
N ASP A 183 -4.89 20.89 -0.53
CA ASP A 183 -6.35 20.99 -0.35
C ASP A 183 -6.74 21.25 1.12
N GLY A 184 -5.75 21.45 2.00
CA GLY A 184 -5.91 21.66 3.44
C GLY A 184 -6.15 20.39 4.25
N LEU A 185 -6.81 20.55 5.40
CA LEU A 185 -7.13 19.46 6.34
C LEU A 185 -8.43 18.78 5.93
N PHE A 186 -8.45 17.45 5.99
CA PHE A 186 -9.62 16.60 5.80
C PHE A 186 -9.87 15.76 7.04
N GLU A 187 -11.12 15.36 7.23
CA GLU A 187 -11.52 14.41 8.25
C GLU A 187 -12.45 13.35 7.68
N SER A 188 -12.43 12.18 8.32
CA SER A 188 -13.35 11.08 8.09
C SER A 188 -13.96 10.65 9.42
N ALA A 189 -15.21 10.23 9.41
CA ALA A 189 -15.91 9.68 10.58
C ALA A 189 -16.32 8.20 10.41
N ASP A 190 -16.03 7.61 9.24
CA ASP A 190 -16.44 6.27 8.84
C ASP A 190 -15.24 5.36 8.52
N GLY A 191 -14.11 5.66 9.17
CA GLY A 191 -12.86 4.96 9.06
C GLY A 191 -12.11 5.26 7.77
N GLY A 192 -12.42 6.32 7.03
CA GLY A 192 -11.78 6.66 5.76
C GLY A 192 -12.53 6.18 4.51
N SER A 193 -13.80 5.76 4.66
CA SER A 193 -14.71 5.45 3.54
C SER A 193 -15.08 6.71 2.77
N SER A 194 -15.32 7.80 3.51
CA SER A 194 -15.60 9.12 2.96
C SER A 194 -14.80 10.19 3.71
N TRP A 195 -14.57 11.32 3.05
CA TRP A 195 -13.76 12.41 3.55
C TRP A 195 -14.49 13.74 3.34
N GLN A 196 -14.27 14.68 4.26
CA GLN A 196 -14.79 16.03 4.16
C GLN A 196 -13.68 17.01 4.53
N ARG A 197 -13.61 18.13 3.81
CA ARG A 197 -12.65 19.18 4.12
C ARG A 197 -13.03 19.85 5.45
N ASN A 198 -12.07 19.93 6.37
CA ASN A 198 -12.23 20.63 7.63
C ASN A 198 -11.72 22.09 7.46
N PRO A 199 -12.61 23.10 7.56
CA PRO A 199 -12.23 24.49 7.33
C PRO A 199 -11.55 25.17 8.54
N ALA A 200 -11.37 24.46 9.67
CA ALA A 200 -10.80 25.04 10.90
C ALA A 200 -9.36 25.55 10.73
N LEU A 201 -8.64 25.04 9.72
CA LEU A 201 -7.33 25.54 9.33
C LEU A 201 -7.41 26.21 7.95
N ALA A 202 -7.13 27.51 7.90
CA ALA A 202 -7.15 28.30 6.67
C ALA A 202 -5.91 28.09 5.76
N VAL A 203 -5.15 27.02 5.99
CA VAL A 203 -4.01 26.62 5.15
C VAL A 203 -4.47 25.54 4.19
N THR A 204 -4.38 25.81 2.89
CA THR A 204 -4.64 24.82 1.83
C THR A 204 -3.35 24.18 1.34
N THR A 205 -2.27 24.95 1.24
CA THR A 205 -0.95 24.49 0.74
C THR A 205 0.19 25.32 1.33
N THR A 206 1.43 24.94 1.04
CA THR A 206 2.66 25.68 1.38
C THR A 206 3.47 25.99 0.11
N PRO A 207 4.35 27.02 0.10
CA PRO A 207 5.11 27.39 -1.11
C PRO A 207 6.01 26.27 -1.67
N ASN A 208 6.43 25.34 -0.83
CA ASN A 208 7.23 24.18 -1.21
C ASN A 208 6.40 22.93 -1.56
N ASP A 209 5.07 23.08 -1.62
CA ASP A 209 4.13 22.04 -2.05
C ASP A 209 4.09 20.77 -1.16
N VAL A 210 4.58 20.92 0.08
CA VAL A 210 4.52 19.88 1.10
C VAL A 210 3.13 19.84 1.76
N GLY A 211 2.48 21.00 1.86
CA GLY A 211 1.19 21.18 2.53
C GLY A 211 1.27 20.87 4.01
N LEU A 212 0.19 20.30 4.54
CA LEU A 212 0.11 19.85 5.93
C LEU A 212 0.81 18.48 6.04
N ASN A 213 2.04 18.47 6.54
CA ASN A 213 2.89 17.28 6.55
C ASN A 213 2.71 16.41 7.81
N ILE A 214 2.18 16.97 8.88
CA ILE A 214 1.98 16.28 10.16
C ILE A 214 0.59 16.63 10.65
N VAL A 215 -0.12 15.63 11.17
CA VAL A 215 -1.37 15.82 11.92
C VAL A 215 -1.31 14.99 13.18
N LEU A 216 -1.43 15.63 14.34
CA LEU A 216 -1.32 15.00 15.66
C LEU A 216 -2.56 15.32 16.50
N PRO A 217 -3.59 14.45 16.50
CA PRO A 217 -4.70 14.58 17.43
C PRO A 217 -4.22 14.35 18.87
N ASP A 218 -4.52 15.30 19.75
CA ASP A 218 -4.08 15.29 21.15
C ASP A 218 -4.94 14.35 22.00
N PRO A 219 -4.39 13.22 22.52
CA PRO A 219 -5.15 12.28 23.35
C PRO A 219 -5.65 12.90 24.66
N ALA A 220 -4.92 13.88 25.23
CA ALA A 220 -5.33 14.56 26.45
C ALA A 220 -6.53 15.50 26.24
N SER A 221 -6.86 15.79 24.98
CA SER A 221 -7.97 16.66 24.61
C SER A 221 -9.26 15.89 24.28
N VAL A 222 -9.28 14.56 24.38
CA VAL A 222 -10.44 13.75 23.97
C VAL A 222 -11.66 14.06 24.83
N LYS A 223 -12.76 14.43 24.17
CA LYS A 223 -14.09 14.59 24.76
C LYS A 223 -15.13 13.96 23.84
N ASN A 224 -16.07 13.20 24.40
CA ASN A 224 -17.14 12.52 23.66
C ASN A 224 -16.62 11.72 22.45
N GLY A 225 -15.50 10.99 22.62
CA GLY A 225 -14.91 10.16 21.56
C GLY A 225 -14.21 10.94 20.43
N ARG A 226 -13.79 12.18 20.66
CA ARG A 226 -13.07 13.00 19.67
C ARG A 226 -12.01 13.90 20.32
N ALA A 227 -10.80 13.92 19.77
CA ALA A 227 -9.78 14.91 20.11
C ALA A 227 -10.27 16.33 19.80
N GLN A 228 -10.20 17.24 20.77
CA GLN A 228 -10.59 18.64 20.61
C GLN A 228 -9.46 19.53 20.12
N ARG A 229 -8.23 19.00 20.05
CA ARG A 229 -7.04 19.70 19.58
C ARG A 229 -6.25 18.83 18.61
N LEU A 230 -5.84 19.45 17.51
CA LEU A 230 -4.92 18.89 16.52
C LEU A 230 -3.68 19.78 16.46
N PHE A 231 -2.50 19.18 16.29
CA PHE A 231 -1.24 19.88 15.98
C PHE A 231 -0.73 19.51 14.59
#